data_AF-K1SCZ4-F1
#
_entry.id   AF-K1SCZ4-F1
#
_cell.length_a   1.000
_cell.length_b   1.000
_cell.length_c   1.000
_cell.angle_alpha   90.00
_cell.angle_beta   90.00
_cell.angle_gamma   90.00
#
_symmetry.space_group_name_H-M   'P 1'
#
loop_
_entity.id
_entity.type
_entity.pdbx_description
1 polymer ?
#
loop_
_entity_poly.entity_id
_entity_poly.type
_entity_poly.pdbx_seq_one_letter_code
_entity_poly.pdbx_strand_id
1 'polypeptide(L)'
;MKLSKSGIFLIVVLVIAIGLGVWVAIMTCDVLAKDPITMPDRGSAAGTPRPVQNADKPKEPDTFVISMVGDCTLASIQTGRDFDSYIDKNGTSWPFSGVVDYLDQDEFTLANLECTFSDEKLKSSS
;
A
#
# COMPACT_ATOMS: atom_id res chain seq x y z
N MET A 1 40.39 39.64 21.56
CA MET A 1 41.06 38.34 21.31
C MET A 1 41.27 38.19 19.82
N LYS A 2 42.52 38.08 19.33
CA LYS A 2 42.79 37.83 17.90
C LYS A 2 42.67 36.33 17.66
N LEU A 3 41.72 35.93 16.81
CA LEU A 3 41.57 34.54 16.40
C LEU A 3 42.82 34.10 15.64
N SER A 4 43.44 32.99 16.05
CA SER A 4 44.62 32.47 15.35
C SER A 4 44.22 31.99 13.95
N LYS A 5 45.16 32.02 13.00
CA LYS A 5 44.92 31.54 11.63
C LYS A 5 44.38 30.10 11.60
N SER A 6 44.80 29.28 12.58
CA SER A 6 44.31 27.91 12.77
C SER A 6 42.85 27.86 13.25
N GLY A 7 42.45 28.77 14.14
CA GLY A 7 41.05 28.89 14.58
C GLY A 7 40.11 29.37 13.48
N ILE A 8 40.56 30.26 12.61
CA ILE A 8 39.78 30.71 11.43
C ILE A 8 39.60 29.55 10.45
N PHE A 9 40.65 28.75 10.22
CA PHE A 9 40.58 27.58 9.34
C PHE A 9 39.54 26.55 9.81
N LEU A 10 39.50 26.24 11.11
CA LEU A 10 38.52 25.30 11.66
C LEU A 10 37.07 25.78 11.51
N ILE A 11 36.82 27.08 11.68
CA ILE A 11 35.48 27.66 11.51
C ILE A 11 35.03 27.56 10.05
N VAL A 12 35.92 27.83 9.09
CA VAL A 12 35.61 27.72 7.66
C VAL A 12 35.26 26.28 7.28
N VAL A 13 36.03 25.30 7.76
CA VAL A 13 35.74 23.88 7.52
C VAL A 13 34.38 23.47 8.11
N LEU A 14 34.08 23.94 9.33
CA LEU A 14 32.80 23.66 9.98
C LEU A 14 31.61 24.22 9.20
N VAL A 15 31.71 25.46 8.70
CA VAL A 15 30.64 26.09 7.91
C VAL A 15 30.41 25.35 6.59
N ILE A 16 31.48 24.91 5.92
CA ILE A 16 31.37 24.12 4.68
C ILE A 16 30.69 22.77 4.97
N ALA A 17 31.07 22.09 6.05
CA ALA A 17 30.47 20.81 6.42
C ALA A 17 28.95 20.94 6.70
N ILE A 18 28.54 22.00 7.40
CA ILE A 18 27.12 22.28 7.66
C ILE A 18 26.39 22.60 6.36
N GLY A 19 26.96 23.45 5.49
CA GLY A 19 26.36 23.81 4.21
C GLY A 19 26.16 22.59 3.29
N LEU A 20 27.14 21.69 3.23
CA LEU A 20 27.05 20.44 2.48
C LEU A 20 25.99 19.50 3.07
N GLY A 21 25.91 19.38 4.39
CA GLY A 21 24.88 18.57 5.06
C GLY A 21 23.46 19.05 4.76
N VAL A 22 23.23 20.37 4.81
CA VAL A 22 21.93 20.97 4.49
C VAL A 22 21.56 20.75 3.02
N TRP A 23 22.50 20.90 2.09
CA TRP A 23 22.26 20.66 0.67
C TRP A 23 21.86 19.20 0.40
N VAL A 24 22.57 18.24 0.98
CA VAL A 24 22.27 16.80 0.81
C VAL A 24 20.88 16.49 1.34
N ALA A 25 20.51 17.01 2.51
CA ALA A 25 19.19 16.79 3.09
C ALA A 25 18.05 17.30 2.17
N ILE A 26 18.19 18.51 1.62
CA ILE A 26 17.21 19.08 0.68
C ILE A 26 17.03 18.18 -0.54
N MET A 27 18.14 17.77 -1.17
CA MET A 27 18.10 16.92 -2.36
C MET A 27 17.47 15.55 -2.09
N THR A 28 17.71 14.96 -0.92
CA THR A 28 17.09 13.66 -0.55
C THR A 28 15.60 13.77 -0.24
N CYS A 29 15.14 14.90 0.31
CA CYS A 29 13.72 15.12 0.58
C CYS A 29 12.90 15.32 -0.70
N ASP A 30 13.45 16.00 -1.71
CA ASP A 30 12.76 16.23 -2.99
C ASP A 30 12.58 14.94 -3.81
N VAL A 31 13.50 13.98 -3.70
CA VAL A 31 13.43 12.69 -4.41
C VAL A 31 12.36 11.77 -3.83
N LEU A 32 12.05 11.87 -2.53
CA LEU A 32 11.02 11.05 -1.87
C LEU A 32 9.58 11.51 -2.14
N ALA A 33 9.39 12.73 -2.64
CA ALA A 33 8.07 13.34 -2.78
C ALA A 33 7.42 13.15 -4.16
N LYS A 34 8.07 12.46 -5.11
CA LYS A 34 7.76 12.65 -6.53
C LYS A 34 7.52 11.41 -7.38
N ASP A 35 6.99 10.33 -6.83
CA ASP A 35 6.42 9.25 -7.64
C ASP A 35 5.06 8.78 -7.08
N PRO A 36 3.93 9.29 -7.59
CA PRO A 36 2.64 8.66 -7.31
C PRO A 36 2.60 7.28 -7.96
N ILE A 37 2.33 6.25 -7.15
CA ILE A 37 2.13 4.87 -7.60
C ILE A 37 0.96 4.85 -8.59
N THR A 38 1.24 4.58 -9.86
CA THR A 38 0.22 4.42 -10.89
C THR A 38 -0.45 3.07 -10.69
N MET A 39 -1.70 3.08 -10.22
CA MET A 39 -2.57 1.90 -10.20
C MET A 39 -3.01 1.54 -11.62
N PRO A 40 -3.08 0.26 -12.02
CA PRO A 40 -3.56 -0.13 -13.34
C PRO A 40 -5.07 0.17 -13.48
N ASP A 41 -5.42 0.93 -14.52
CA ASP A 41 -6.78 1.30 -14.87
C ASP A 41 -7.62 0.08 -15.25
N ARG A 42 -8.73 -0.15 -14.54
CA ARG A 42 -9.67 -1.25 -14.76
C ARG A 42 -10.82 -0.80 -15.66
N GLY A 43 -10.56 -0.80 -16.97
CA GLY A 43 -11.52 -1.09 -18.03
C GLY A 43 -12.52 0.00 -18.43
N SER A 44 -12.73 0.17 -19.74
CA SER A 44 -13.93 -0.31 -20.46
C SER A 44 -14.00 0.28 -21.88
N ALA A 45 -14.93 -0.27 -22.65
CA ALA A 45 -15.04 -0.31 -24.10
C ALA A 45 -15.19 1.04 -24.85
N ALA A 46 -15.01 0.90 -26.17
CA ALA A 46 -15.06 1.91 -27.22
C ALA A 46 -16.26 2.89 -27.18
N GLY A 47 -15.96 4.16 -27.46
CA GLY A 47 -16.93 5.20 -27.80
C GLY A 47 -16.23 6.53 -28.05
N THR A 48 -16.55 7.21 -29.15
CA THR A 48 -15.98 8.50 -29.58
C THR A 48 -16.08 9.56 -28.47
N PRO A 49 -15.05 10.37 -28.17
CA PRO A 49 -15.12 11.35 -27.08
C PRO A 49 -16.11 12.47 -27.41
N ARG A 50 -17.12 12.64 -26.56
CA ARG A 50 -17.88 13.90 -26.49
C ARG A 50 -17.07 14.93 -25.69
N PRO A 51 -17.26 16.25 -25.92
CA PRO A 51 -16.57 17.27 -25.14
C PRO A 51 -16.91 17.06 -23.67
N VAL A 52 -15.90 16.71 -22.87
CA VAL A 52 -16.02 16.55 -21.43
C VAL A 52 -16.28 17.95 -20.89
N GLN A 53 -17.53 18.23 -20.50
CA GLN A 53 -17.79 19.33 -19.57
C GLN A 53 -16.85 19.10 -18.38
N ASN A 54 -16.12 20.15 -17.98
CA ASN A 54 -15.30 20.13 -16.77
C ASN A 54 -16.18 19.69 -15.61
N ALA A 55 -16.22 18.39 -15.34
CA ALA A 55 -16.74 17.84 -14.12
C ALA A 55 -15.81 18.37 -13.03
N ASP A 56 -16.39 18.97 -11.99
CA ASP A 56 -15.66 19.25 -10.77
C ASP A 56 -14.91 17.97 -10.39
N LYS A 57 -13.57 18.06 -10.38
CA LYS A 57 -12.72 16.93 -9.99
C LYS A 57 -13.24 16.47 -8.62
N PRO A 58 -13.58 15.17 -8.45
CA PRO A 58 -13.97 14.66 -7.14
C PRO A 58 -12.94 15.11 -6.12
N LYS A 59 -13.38 15.78 -5.04
CA LYS A 59 -12.49 16.18 -3.96
C LYS A 59 -11.85 14.89 -3.44
N GLU A 60 -10.52 14.76 -3.56
CA GLU A 60 -9.81 13.63 -2.97
C GLU A 60 -10.11 13.58 -1.47
N PRO A 61 -10.32 12.40 -0.90
CA PRO A 61 -10.65 12.27 0.50
C PRO A 61 -9.52 12.84 1.37
N ASP A 62 -9.88 13.56 2.44
CA ASP A 62 -8.92 14.20 3.33
C ASP A 62 -8.15 13.15 4.19
N THR A 63 -8.58 11.88 4.18
CA THR A 63 -7.96 10.74 4.86
C THR A 63 -8.31 9.45 4.13
N PHE A 64 -7.36 8.52 4.02
CA PHE A 64 -7.59 7.16 3.54
C PHE A 64 -7.56 6.19 4.71
N VAL A 65 -8.56 5.33 4.80
CA VAL A 65 -8.63 4.21 5.73
C VAL A 65 -8.32 2.94 4.94
N ILE A 66 -7.30 2.21 5.41
CA ILE A 66 -6.85 0.96 4.78
C ILE A 66 -6.81 -0.11 5.86
N SER A 67 -7.57 -1.18 5.67
CA SER A 67 -7.47 -2.38 6.52
C SER A 67 -6.50 -3.39 5.94
N MET A 68 -5.74 -4.02 6.84
CA MET A 68 -4.85 -5.13 6.52
C MET A 68 -5.28 -6.34 7.35
N VAL A 69 -5.70 -7.41 6.67
CA VAL A 69 -6.18 -8.64 7.31
C VAL A 69 -5.16 -9.75 7.03
N GLY A 70 -4.64 -10.36 8.10
CA GLY A 70 -3.58 -11.38 8.03
C GLY A 70 -4.12 -12.81 8.06
N ASP A 71 -3.27 -13.77 7.70
CA ASP A 71 -3.44 -15.21 7.93
C ASP A 71 -4.82 -15.76 7.56
N CYS A 72 -5.33 -15.34 6.41
CA CYS A 72 -6.64 -15.76 5.94
C CYS A 72 -6.52 -17.13 5.26
N THR A 73 -7.00 -18.18 5.94
CA THR A 73 -7.21 -19.50 5.36
C THR A 73 -8.63 -19.61 4.80
N LEU A 74 -8.78 -19.25 3.52
CA LEU A 74 -10.07 -19.20 2.81
C LEU A 74 -10.30 -20.43 1.90
N ALA A 75 -9.78 -21.58 2.30
CA ALA A 75 -9.94 -22.83 1.58
C ALA A 75 -9.80 -24.02 2.54
N SER A 76 -10.38 -25.16 2.16
CA SER A 76 -10.17 -26.41 2.89
C SER A 76 -8.77 -26.98 2.64
N ILE A 77 -8.21 -27.63 3.66
CA ILE A 77 -6.97 -28.42 3.52
C ILE A 77 -7.22 -29.67 2.65
N GLN A 78 -6.17 -30.27 2.09
CA GLN A 78 -6.29 -31.41 1.15
C GLN A 78 -7.03 -32.64 1.70
N THR A 79 -7.00 -32.84 3.02
CA THR A 79 -7.53 -34.02 3.72
C THR A 79 -8.84 -33.74 4.45
N GLY A 80 -9.32 -32.50 4.46
CA GLY A 80 -10.49 -32.06 5.21
C GLY A 80 -11.42 -31.21 4.34
N ARG A 81 -12.64 -30.96 4.84
CA ARG A 81 -13.61 -30.07 4.19
C ARG A 81 -14.25 -29.10 5.19
N ASP A 82 -13.53 -28.77 6.25
CA ASP A 82 -14.12 -28.00 7.36
C ASP A 82 -14.53 -26.61 6.87
N PHE A 83 -13.64 -25.91 6.16
CA PHE A 83 -13.96 -24.61 5.57
C PHE A 83 -15.17 -24.70 4.63
N ASP A 84 -15.16 -25.64 3.67
CA ASP A 84 -16.25 -25.82 2.71
C ASP A 84 -17.57 -26.12 3.44
N SER A 85 -17.54 -26.94 4.50
CA SER A 85 -18.73 -27.25 5.29
C SER A 85 -19.30 -26.02 6.02
N TYR A 86 -18.45 -25.09 6.46
CA TYR A 86 -18.90 -23.82 7.02
C TYR A 86 -19.49 -22.90 5.94
N ILE A 87 -18.92 -22.88 4.74
CA ILE A 87 -19.45 -22.12 3.61
C ILE A 87 -20.78 -22.68 3.13
N ASP A 88 -20.91 -24.01 2.98
CA ASP A 88 -22.16 -24.69 2.60
C ASP A 88 -23.30 -24.35 3.57
N LYS A 89 -22.97 -24.22 4.86
CA LYS A 89 -23.95 -23.92 5.92
C LYS A 89 -24.31 -22.44 6.03
N ASN A 90 -23.31 -21.55 5.92
CA ASN A 90 -23.47 -20.13 6.29
C ASN A 90 -23.35 -19.16 5.10
N GLY A 91 -22.96 -19.64 3.92
CA GLY A 91 -22.71 -18.83 2.74
C GLY A 91 -21.29 -18.26 2.67
N THR A 92 -20.94 -17.73 1.49
CA THR A 92 -19.60 -17.19 1.19
C THR A 92 -19.28 -15.88 1.92
N SER A 93 -20.28 -15.18 2.47
CA SER A 93 -20.09 -13.97 3.27
C SER A 93 -19.66 -14.25 4.72
N TRP A 94 -19.75 -15.50 5.17
CA TRP A 94 -19.48 -15.88 6.56
C TRP A 94 -18.05 -15.56 7.06
N PRO A 95 -16.95 -15.77 6.29
CA PRO A 95 -15.59 -15.64 6.81
C PRO A 95 -15.26 -14.28 7.46
N PHE A 96 -15.87 -13.20 6.96
CA PHE A 96 -15.65 -11.84 7.46
C PHE A 96 -16.88 -11.26 8.17
N SER A 97 -17.93 -12.05 8.38
CA SER A 97 -19.20 -11.57 8.93
C SER A 97 -19.10 -10.88 10.30
N GLY A 98 -18.11 -11.24 11.12
CA GLY A 98 -17.87 -10.62 12.42
C GLY A 98 -17.12 -9.29 12.38
N VAL A 99 -16.56 -8.92 11.23
CA VAL A 99 -15.72 -7.71 11.07
C VAL A 99 -16.14 -6.84 9.88
N VAL A 100 -17.19 -7.22 9.14
CA VAL A 100 -17.63 -6.54 7.92
C VAL A 100 -17.94 -5.07 8.16
N ASP A 101 -18.49 -4.71 9.32
CA ASP A 101 -18.80 -3.32 9.68
C ASP A 101 -17.57 -2.42 9.75
N TYR A 102 -16.37 -2.99 9.96
CA TYR A 102 -15.11 -2.27 9.90
C TYR A 102 -14.60 -2.20 8.46
N LEU A 103 -14.63 -3.33 7.74
CA LEU A 103 -14.09 -3.43 6.39
C LEU A 103 -14.89 -2.60 5.37
N ASP A 104 -16.20 -2.45 5.56
CA ASP A 104 -17.08 -1.66 4.70
C ASP A 104 -16.86 -0.14 4.82
N GLN A 105 -16.13 0.31 5.86
CA GLN A 105 -15.80 1.73 6.04
C GLN A 105 -14.47 2.12 5.37
N ASP A 106 -13.72 1.14 4.86
CA ASP A 106 -12.39 1.38 4.31
C ASP A 106 -12.43 1.71 2.82
N GLU A 107 -11.50 2.54 2.34
CA GLU A 107 -11.29 2.70 0.90
C GLU A 107 -10.70 1.44 0.27
N PHE A 108 -9.81 0.75 1.00
CA PHE A 108 -9.16 -0.47 0.55
C PHE A 108 -8.95 -1.46 1.68
N THR A 109 -9.18 -2.75 1.40
CA THR A 109 -8.81 -3.85 2.27
C THR A 109 -7.76 -4.73 1.58
N LEU A 110 -6.64 -4.97 2.25
CA LEU A 110 -5.57 -5.87 1.82
C LEU A 110 -5.62 -7.15 2.66
N ALA A 111 -5.91 -8.29 2.05
CA ALA A 111 -5.94 -9.58 2.73
C ALA A 111 -4.71 -10.42 2.37
N ASN A 112 -3.94 -10.84 3.37
CA ASN A 112 -2.89 -11.84 3.22
C ASN A 112 -3.51 -13.23 3.29
N LEU A 113 -3.33 -14.02 2.23
CA LEU A 113 -3.87 -15.35 2.11
C LEU A 113 -2.77 -16.34 2.49
N GLU A 114 -3.02 -17.15 3.52
CA GLU A 114 -2.07 -18.16 4.02
C GLU A 114 -1.98 -19.37 3.09
N CYS A 115 -3.04 -19.63 2.33
CA CYS A 115 -3.18 -20.82 1.49
C CYS A 115 -2.97 -20.52 -0.01
N THR A 116 -2.41 -21.50 -0.72
CA THR A 116 -2.30 -21.45 -2.18
C THR A 116 -3.63 -21.79 -2.84
N PHE A 117 -4.14 -20.91 -3.70
CA PHE A 117 -5.27 -21.24 -4.59
C PHE A 117 -4.76 -22.01 -5.79
N SER A 118 -5.38 -23.15 -6.04
CA SER A 118 -5.05 -24.00 -7.19
C SER A 118 -6.28 -24.82 -7.57
N ASP A 119 -6.57 -24.85 -8.87
CA ASP A 119 -7.57 -25.77 -9.43
C ASP A 119 -7.10 -27.23 -9.33
N GLU A 120 -5.79 -27.42 -9.23
CA GLU A 120 -5.17 -28.72 -9.04
C GLU A 120 -4.94 -28.99 -7.56
N LYS A 121 -5.39 -30.16 -7.10
CA LYS A 121 -5.06 -30.62 -5.74
C LYS A 121 -3.55 -30.74 -5.62
N LEU A 122 -2.97 -30.05 -4.64
CA LEU A 122 -1.56 -30.21 -4.30
C LEU A 122 -1.28 -31.71 -4.09
N LYS A 123 -0.16 -32.21 -4.60
CA LYS A 123 0.26 -33.61 -4.47
C LYS A 123 1.64 -33.63 -3.83
N SER A 124 1.84 -34.51 -2.85
CA SER A 124 3.19 -34.79 -2.36
C SER A 124 3.91 -35.61 -3.43
N SER A 125 5.14 -35.23 -3.78
CA SER A 125 6.02 -36.09 -4.58
C SER A 125 6.43 -37.27 -3.71
N SER A 126 5.88 -38.45 -4.02
CA SER A 126 6.32 -39.73 -3.46
C SER A 126 7.66 -40.16 -4.03
#